data_AF-A0A7J7JP47-F1
#
_entry.id   AF-A0A7J7JP47-F1
#
_cell.length_a   1.000
_cell.length_b   1.000
_cell.length_c   1.000
_cell.angle_alpha   90.00
_cell.angle_beta   90.00
_cell.angle_gamma   90.00
#
_symmetry.space_group_name_H-M   'P 1'
#
loop_
_entity.id
_entity.type
_entity.pdbx_description
1 polymer ?
#
loop_
_entity_poly.entity_id
_entity_poly.type
_entity_poly.pdbx_seq_one_letter_code
_entity_poly.pdbx_strand_id
1 'polypeptide(L)' 'MFSINEQFAPLKNGKIQKRGKINLIGRLQLSTEKSSEEDSDAIIQLRILRVQEAIVAIMKMRKRLANAALQTELLRC' A
#
# COMPACT_ATOMS: atom_id res chain seq x y z
N MET A 1 0.25 9.07 33.53
CA MET A 1 -1.21 9.11 33.80
C MET A 1 -1.81 10.16 32.88
N PHE A 2 -2.94 9.89 32.23
CA PHE A 2 -3.64 10.84 31.34
C PHE A 2 -5.00 11.20 31.96
N SER A 3 -5.47 12.43 31.78
CA SER A 3 -6.75 12.93 32.31
C SER A 3 -7.50 13.76 31.26
N ILE A 4 -8.81 13.91 31.46
CA ILE A 4 -9.67 14.71 30.58
C ILE A 4 -9.45 16.21 30.86
N ASN A 5 -9.47 17.03 29.81
CA ASN A 5 -9.55 18.48 29.94
C ASN A 5 -11.02 18.92 30.06
N GLU A 6 -11.49 19.12 31.28
CA GLU A 6 -12.86 19.56 31.61
C GLU A 6 -13.18 20.98 31.09
N GLN A 7 -12.17 21.76 30.69
CA GLN A 7 -12.32 23.12 30.18
C GLN A 7 -12.20 23.21 28.65
N PHE A 8 -12.15 22.08 27.94
CA PHE A 8 -12.06 22.06 26.49
C PHE A 8 -13.33 22.65 25.84
N ALA A 9 -13.15 23.59 24.91
CA ALA A 9 -14.24 24.14 24.09
C ALA A 9 -13.75 24.59 22.70
N PRO A 10 -14.54 24.43 21.63
CA PRO A 10 -14.18 24.91 20.30
C PRO A 10 -14.17 26.44 20.23
N LEU A 11 -13.20 27.01 19.51
CA LEU A 11 -13.07 28.45 19.27
C LEU A 11 -13.51 28.78 17.84
N LYS A 12 -14.40 29.77 17.68
CA LYS A 12 -14.78 30.30 16.35
C LYS A 12 -14.76 31.82 16.39
N ASN A 13 -14.02 32.46 15.48
CA ASN A 13 -13.84 33.92 15.42
C ASN A 13 -13.45 34.55 16.76
N GLY A 14 -12.52 33.91 17.50
CA GLY A 14 -12.06 34.40 18.81
C GLY A 14 -13.05 34.20 19.96
N LYS A 15 -14.21 33.58 19.74
CA LYS A 15 -15.23 33.34 20.78
C LYS A 15 -15.39 31.85 21.08
N ILE A 16 -15.47 31.53 22.37
CA ILE A 16 -15.72 30.17 22.88
C ILE A 16 -17.13 29.72 22.49
N GLN A 17 -17.24 28.50 21.98
CA GLN A 17 -18.52 27.89 21.58
C GLN A 17 -18.98 26.88 22.63
N LYS A 18 -20.24 26.96 23.06
CA LYS A 18 -20.83 26.03 24.05
C LYS A 18 -21.06 24.62 23.49
N ARG A 19 -21.19 24.48 22.17
CA ARG A 19 -21.41 23.22 21.46
C ARG A 19 -20.63 23.23 20.15
N GLY A 20 -20.21 22.04 19.71
CA GLY A 20 -19.53 21.85 18.43
C GLY A 20 -19.02 20.43 18.29
N LYS A 21 -18.56 20.09 17.08
CA LYS A 21 -17.86 18.83 16.79
C LYS A 21 -16.51 19.19 16.20
N ILE A 22 -15.45 18.57 16.70
CA ILE A 22 -14.10 18.71 16.15
C ILE A 22 -13.57 17.34 15.74
N ASN A 23 -12.77 17.29 14.68
CA ASN A 23 -12.08 16.08 14.25
C ASN A 23 -10.63 16.16 14.70
N LEU A 24 -10.20 15.22 15.54
CA LEU A 24 -8.82 15.09 16.02
C LEU A 24 -8.03 13.99 15.30
N ILE A 25 -8.64 13.30 14.33
CA ILE A 25 -8.03 12.18 13.61
C ILE A 25 -6.87 12.68 12.74
N GLY A 26 -7.03 13.75 11.96
CA GLY A 26 -5.94 14.30 11.13
C GLY A 26 -5.24 13.23 10.28
N ARG A 27 -3.90 13.13 10.39
CA ARG A 27 -3.08 12.08 9.75
C ARG A 27 -2.93 10.80 10.59
N LEU A 28 -3.68 10.65 11.68
CA LEU A 28 -3.72 9.40 12.45
C LEU A 28 -4.51 8.31 11.72
N GLN A 29 -5.27 8.68 10.69
CA GLN A 29 -5.79 7.73 9.72
C GLN A 29 -4.66 7.32 8.78
N LEU A 30 -3.92 6.29 9.17
CA LEU A 30 -2.92 5.67 8.31
C LEU A 30 -2.94 4.15 8.46
N SER A 31 -2.91 3.49 7.31
CA SER A 31 -2.23 2.22 7.10
C SER A 31 -0.87 2.30 7.81
N THR A 32 -0.62 1.38 8.73
CA THR A 32 0.64 1.31 9.48
C THR A 32 1.82 1.12 8.52
N GLU A 33 3.03 1.52 8.91
CA GLU A 33 4.25 1.18 8.13
C GLU A 33 4.31 -0.32 7.83
N LYS A 34 3.89 -1.14 8.80
CA LYS A 34 3.67 -2.58 8.63
C LYS A 34 2.74 -2.94 7.46
N SER A 35 1.61 -2.26 7.30
CA SER A 35 0.71 -2.50 6.16
C SER A 35 1.34 -2.10 4.81
N SER A 36 2.23 -1.10 4.79
CA SER A 36 2.95 -0.74 3.57
C SER A 36 4.03 -1.76 3.18
N GLU A 37 4.66 -2.39 4.17
CA GLU A 37 5.58 -3.52 3.96
C GLU A 37 4.83 -4.77 3.48
N GLU A 38 3.69 -5.09 4.10
CA GLU A 38 2.82 -6.21 3.69
C GLU A 38 2.33 -6.05 2.24
N ASP A 39 1.92 -4.84 1.84
CA ASP A 39 1.53 -4.54 0.46
C ASP A 39 2.73 -4.68 -0.51
N SER A 40 3.92 -4.24 -0.09
CA SER A 40 5.14 -4.37 -0.89
C SER A 40 5.53 -5.83 -1.09
N ASP A 41 5.45 -6.65 -0.05
CA ASP A 41 5.71 -8.08 -0.11
C ASP A 41 4.68 -8.78 -1.01
N ALA A 42 3.40 -8.42 -0.92
CA ALA A 42 2.36 -8.96 -1.79
C ALA A 42 2.63 -8.64 -3.27
N ILE A 43 3.11 -7.43 -3.59
CA ILE A 43 3.51 -7.05 -4.96
C ILE A 43 4.68 -7.92 -5.44
N ILE A 44 5.67 -8.15 -4.59
CA ILE A 44 6.84 -8.97 -4.92
C ILE A 44 6.42 -10.43 -5.18
N GLN A 45 5.59 -11.02 -4.31
CA GLN A 45 5.08 -12.37 -4.49
C GLN A 45 4.27 -12.53 -5.79
N LEU A 46 3.42 -11.54 -6.10
CA LEU A 46 2.67 -11.56 -7.35
C LEU A 46 3.59 -11.49 -8.58
N ARG A 47 4.65 -10.65 -8.54
CA ARG A 47 5.63 -10.56 -9.63
C ARG A 47 6.36 -11.88 -9.83
N ILE A 48 6.78 -12.54 -8.76
CA ILE A 48 7.43 -13.85 -8.83
C ILE A 48 6.51 -14.86 -9.51
N LEU A 49 5.24 -14.94 -9.06
CA LEU A 49 4.27 -15.85 -9.64
C LEU A 49 4.04 -15.56 -11.13
N ARG A 50 3.83 -14.30 -11.51
CA ARG A 50 3.58 -13.91 -12.90
C ARG A 50 4.76 -14.18 -13.82
N VAL A 51 5.98 -13.95 -13.35
CA VAL A 51 7.20 -14.27 -14.11
C VAL A 51 7.31 -15.78 -14.32
N GLN A 52 7.04 -16.59 -13.29
CA GLN A 52 7.05 -18.06 -13.40
C GLN A 52 6.00 -18.55 -14.41
N GLU A 53 4.76 -18.05 -14.31
CA GLU A 53 3.68 -18.37 -15.24
C GLU A 53 4.06 -18.03 -16.69
N ALA A 54 4.59 -16.82 -16.92
CA ALA A 54 4.98 -16.36 -18.25
C ALA A 54 6.15 -17.18 -18.83
N ILE A 55 7.17 -17.51 -18.02
CA ILE A 55 8.27 -18.39 -18.45
C ILE A 55 7.73 -19.76 -18.85
N VAL A 56 6.84 -20.36 -18.07
CA VAL A 56 6.22 -21.65 -18.40
C VAL A 56 5.40 -21.55 -19.69
N ALA A 57 4.64 -20.47 -19.88
CA ALA A 57 3.87 -20.24 -21.10
C ALA A 57 4.77 -20.16 -22.35
N ILE A 58 5.85 -19.37 -22.30
CA ILE A 58 6.82 -19.25 -23.39
C ILE A 58 7.48 -20.60 -23.68
N MET A 59 7.95 -21.30 -22.64
CA MET A 59 8.62 -22.60 -22.77
C MET A 59 7.68 -23.72 -23.24
N LYS A 60 6.36 -23.61 -22.99
CA LYS A 60 5.36 -24.53 -23.56
C LYS A 60 5.31 -24.42 -25.09
N MET A 61 5.41 -23.20 -25.63
CA MET A 61 5.44 -22.94 -27.07
C MET A 61 6.81 -23.24 -27.69
N ARG A 62 7.91 -22.86 -27.02
CA ARG A 62 9.29 -23.06 -27.47
C ARG A 62 10.01 -24.11 -26.62
N LYS A 63 10.13 -25.33 -27.13
CA LYS A 63 10.74 -26.47 -26.41
C LYS A 63 12.21 -26.26 -26.01
N ARG A 64 12.94 -25.39 -26.71
CA ARG A 64 14.31 -24.95 -26.37
C ARG A 64 14.46 -23.48 -26.72
N LEU A 65 15.07 -22.70 -25.83
CA LEU A 65 15.29 -21.27 -26.03
C LEU A 65 16.55 -20.84 -25.25
N ALA A 66 17.37 -19.98 -25.86
CA ALA A 66 18.51 -19.38 -25.16
C ALA A 66 18.02 -18.35 -24.13
N ASN A 67 18.73 -18.19 -23.00
CA ASN A 67 18.29 -17.32 -21.91
C ASN A 67 18.05 -15.86 -22.36
N ALA A 68 18.93 -15.30 -23.20
CA ALA A 68 18.76 -13.94 -23.72
C ALA A 68 17.47 -13.77 -24.56
N ALA A 69 17.11 -14.80 -25.35
CA ALA A 69 15.88 -14.80 -26.13
C ALA A 69 14.64 -14.96 -25.22
N LEU A 70 14.72 -15.80 -24.19
CA LEU A 70 13.68 -15.93 -23.17
C LEU A 70 13.42 -14.61 -22.44
N GLN A 71 14.46 -13.93 -21.98
CA GLN A 71 14.35 -12.63 -21.31
C GLN A 71 13.73 -11.57 -22.23
N THR A 72 14.15 -11.55 -23.49
CA THR A 72 13.62 -10.62 -24.49
C THR A 72 12.13 -10.86 -24.75
N GLU A 73 11.71 -12.12 -24.82
CA GLU A 73 10.30 -12.49 -25.03
C GLU A 73 9.46 -12.18 -23.78
N LEU A 74 9.98 -12.49 -22.59
CA LEU A 74 9.34 -12.21 -21.30
C LEU A 74 9.06 -10.71 -21.08
N LEU A 75 9.94 -9.82 -21.54
CA LEU A 75 9.76 -8.36 -21.44
C LEU A 75 8.77 -7.79 -22.46
N ARG A 76 8.40 -8.57 -23.48
CA ARG A 76 7.49 -8.16 -24.57
C ARG A 76 6.08 -8.75 -24.43
N CYS A 77 5.89 -9.74 -23.56
CA CYS A 77 4.59 -10.34 -23.27
C CYS A 77 3.69 -9.43 -22.43
#